data_AF-A0A526S5T7-F1
#
_entry.id   AF-A0A526S5T7-F1
#
_cell.length_a   1.000
_cell.length_b   1.000
_cell.length_c   1.000
_cell.angle_alpha   90.00
_cell.angle_beta   90.00
_cell.angle_gamma   90.00
#
_symmetry.space_group_name_H-M   'P 1'
#
loop_
_entity.id
_entity.type
_entity.pdbx_description
1 polymer ?
#
loop_
_entity_poly.entity_id
_entity_poly.type
_entity_poly.pdbx_seq_one_letter_code
_entity_poly.pdbx_strand_id
1 'polypeptide(L)'
;MPKIMLHNSQARRALARGVYRLAAAVEPTLGPKGMDAMIDRPIGTPMVTRDGVSIASEIELHDRFENMGAQVVREVSMQTNEVAGDGTTTAIVLANALIQGGIEANERGAKSVDLCKGIDRAVAAVVTALKASAKPAKGNGILASVANIAATDARLGALVAEAHERVGAEGVITTDFSVTTETTLDVLEGMSFDRGYLSHHMVTDQEKMEAVLERPLILMTDLKIKDPKALETARRIADEAGRPLLIVSEEVSPEVVVTLLGKQGSGKYLIVHPPEYGHWRKAMMEDLAIITGGKVIARDLGGRLEVITAEDLGTAERVRTSASYTSIIRGGGDHAAIASRRAQVQRQYEAAPPNIEQDKLRERLAKLSGGTAILYAGGVTPVEQKRTIQLIEDSLNAVRAASEEGVVAGGGSALAQIAPLLDKV
;
A
#
# COMPACT_ATOMS: atom_id res chain seq x y z
N MET A 1 -12.82 -36.27 11.57
CA MET A 1 -12.11 -37.02 10.51
C MET A 1 -10.78 -37.53 11.04
N PRO A 2 -10.38 -38.78 10.74
CA PRO A 2 -9.04 -39.28 11.05
C PRO A 2 -7.96 -38.49 10.29
N LYS A 3 -6.76 -38.37 10.86
CA LYS A 3 -5.60 -37.71 10.25
C LYS A 3 -4.78 -38.75 9.49
N ILE A 4 -4.32 -38.41 8.28
CA ILE A 4 -3.42 -39.24 7.48
C ILE A 4 -1.98 -38.80 7.74
N MET A 5 -1.09 -39.75 7.99
CA MET A 5 0.32 -39.48 8.29
C MET A 5 1.20 -39.98 7.14
N LEU A 6 2.04 -39.09 6.62
CA LEU A 6 3.04 -39.38 5.59
C LEU A 6 4.43 -39.09 6.18
N HIS A 7 5.41 -39.92 5.87
CA HIS A 7 6.73 -39.86 6.52
C HIS A 7 7.89 -39.79 5.53
N ASN A 8 9.03 -39.31 6.01
CA ASN A 8 10.34 -39.38 5.35
C ASN A 8 10.34 -38.84 3.92
N SER A 9 10.90 -39.60 2.98
CA SER A 9 11.06 -39.21 1.57
C SER A 9 9.72 -39.01 0.86
N GLN A 10 8.71 -39.81 1.18
CA GLN A 10 7.38 -39.67 0.58
C GLN A 10 6.75 -38.33 0.95
N ALA A 11 6.86 -37.91 2.22
CA ALA A 11 6.39 -36.61 2.67
C ALA A 11 7.12 -35.46 1.98
N ARG A 12 8.45 -35.53 1.92
CA ARG A 12 9.27 -34.48 1.27
C ARG A 12 8.93 -34.36 -0.22
N ARG A 13 8.85 -35.48 -0.94
CA ARG A 13 8.49 -35.48 -2.37
C ARG A 13 7.08 -34.96 -2.63
N ALA A 14 6.12 -35.26 -1.76
CA ALA A 14 4.76 -34.73 -1.90
C ALA A 14 4.73 -33.21 -1.76
N LEU A 15 5.38 -32.66 -0.73
CA LEU A 15 5.50 -31.21 -0.57
C LEU A 15 6.21 -30.58 -1.77
N ALA A 16 7.31 -31.19 -2.25
CA ALA A 16 8.07 -30.70 -3.40
C ALA A 16 7.28 -30.63 -4.70
N ARG A 17 6.42 -31.63 -4.95
CA ARG A 17 5.54 -31.63 -6.12
C ARG A 17 4.53 -30.50 -6.04
N GLY A 18 4.00 -30.23 -4.85
CA GLY A 18 3.14 -29.08 -4.60
C GLY A 18 3.82 -27.74 -4.93
N VAL A 19 5.01 -27.55 -4.37
CA VAL A 19 5.88 -26.39 -4.65
C VAL A 19 6.14 -26.24 -6.15
N TYR A 20 6.53 -27.32 -6.81
CA TYR A 20 6.81 -27.33 -8.26
C TYR A 20 5.59 -26.95 -9.09
N ARG A 21 4.40 -27.50 -8.78
CA ARG A 21 3.16 -27.20 -9.52
C ARG A 21 2.80 -25.73 -9.42
N LEU A 22 2.90 -25.15 -8.22
CA LEU A 22 2.64 -23.72 -8.04
C LEU A 22 3.68 -22.88 -8.80
N ALA A 23 4.96 -23.20 -8.63
CA ALA A 23 6.03 -22.49 -9.33
C ALA A 23 5.90 -22.57 -10.86
N ALA A 24 5.54 -23.73 -11.41
CA ALA A 24 5.36 -23.92 -12.85
C ALA A 24 4.19 -23.11 -13.44
N ALA A 25 3.21 -22.72 -12.62
CA ALA A 25 2.13 -21.82 -13.05
C ALA A 25 2.53 -20.34 -13.03
N VAL A 26 3.50 -19.97 -12.19
CA VAL A 26 3.93 -18.57 -11.96
C VAL A 26 5.18 -18.23 -12.78
N GLU A 27 6.13 -19.15 -12.92
CA GLU A 27 7.38 -18.98 -13.64
C GLU A 27 7.22 -18.43 -15.07
N PRO A 28 6.20 -18.82 -15.87
CA PRO A 28 5.99 -18.27 -17.21
C PRO A 28 5.73 -16.75 -17.24
N THR A 29 5.41 -16.11 -16.11
CA THR A 29 5.17 -14.66 -16.04
C THR A 29 6.44 -13.85 -15.79
N LEU A 30 7.58 -14.51 -15.52
CA LEU A 30 8.82 -13.84 -15.15
C LEU A 30 9.46 -13.08 -16.33
N GLY A 31 9.77 -11.80 -16.10
CA GLY A 31 10.59 -10.98 -16.97
C GLY A 31 9.85 -10.36 -18.17
N PRO A 32 10.58 -9.67 -19.07
CA PRO A 32 9.98 -8.86 -20.14
C PRO A 32 9.28 -9.67 -21.23
N LYS A 33 9.55 -10.98 -21.31
CA LYS A 33 8.89 -11.91 -22.22
C LYS A 33 7.91 -12.84 -21.47
N GLY A 34 7.57 -12.50 -20.24
CA GLY A 34 6.59 -13.22 -19.44
C GLY A 34 5.21 -13.20 -20.12
N MET A 35 4.52 -14.33 -20.04
CA MET A 35 3.15 -14.49 -20.54
C MET A 35 2.14 -14.13 -19.46
N ASP A 36 0.91 -13.85 -19.88
CA ASP A 36 -0.20 -13.58 -18.95
C ASP A 36 -0.78 -14.90 -18.46
N ALA A 37 -1.08 -14.98 -17.16
CA ALA A 37 -1.93 -16.02 -16.60
C ALA A 37 -3.39 -15.58 -16.68
N MET A 38 -4.26 -16.51 -17.08
CA MET A 38 -5.71 -16.30 -17.11
C MET A 38 -6.34 -17.18 -16.04
N ILE A 39 -7.07 -16.56 -15.12
CA ILE A 39 -7.62 -17.19 -13.93
C ILE A 39 -9.14 -17.06 -13.97
N ASP A 40 -9.82 -18.19 -13.80
CA ASP A 40 -11.27 -18.24 -13.73
C ASP A 40 -11.78 -17.63 -12.43
N ARG A 41 -12.89 -16.91 -12.51
CA ARG A 41 -13.57 -16.27 -11.37
C ARG A 41 -15.01 -16.78 -11.37
N PRO A 42 -15.53 -17.32 -10.25
CA PRO A 42 -16.88 -17.88 -10.20
C PRO A 42 -18.00 -16.92 -10.63
N ILE A 43 -17.76 -15.60 -10.51
CA ILE A 43 -18.68 -14.54 -10.90
C ILE A 43 -17.86 -13.44 -11.59
N GLY A 44 -18.34 -12.95 -12.73
CA GLY A 44 -17.77 -11.82 -13.45
C GLY A 44 -16.84 -12.23 -14.59
N THR A 45 -15.86 -11.39 -14.88
CA THR A 45 -14.87 -11.63 -15.94
C THR A 45 -13.64 -12.35 -15.38
N PRO A 46 -12.98 -13.20 -16.18
CA PRO A 46 -11.72 -13.83 -15.79
C PRO A 46 -10.66 -12.78 -15.47
N MET A 47 -9.79 -13.09 -14.53
CA MET A 47 -8.65 -12.26 -14.18
C MET A 47 -7.49 -12.58 -15.12
N VAL A 48 -6.91 -11.54 -15.73
CA VAL A 48 -5.71 -11.66 -16.57
C VAL A 48 -4.59 -10.89 -15.89
N THR A 49 -3.54 -11.57 -15.44
CA THR A 49 -2.48 -10.94 -14.66
C THR A 49 -1.10 -11.56 -14.93
N ARG A 50 -0.05 -10.81 -14.64
CA ARG A 50 1.34 -11.28 -14.59
C ARG A 50 1.87 -11.37 -13.17
N ASP A 51 1.11 -10.88 -12.20
CA ASP A 51 1.54 -10.79 -10.81
C ASP A 51 1.59 -12.19 -10.17
N GLY A 52 2.78 -12.55 -9.69
CA GLY A 52 3.04 -13.83 -9.06
C GLY A 52 2.21 -14.05 -7.79
N VAL A 53 1.93 -13.01 -6.99
CA VAL A 53 1.14 -13.19 -5.76
C VAL A 53 -0.34 -13.41 -6.07
N SER A 54 -0.88 -12.68 -7.06
CA SER A 54 -2.24 -12.89 -7.56
C SER A 54 -2.43 -14.31 -8.10
N ILE A 55 -1.48 -14.83 -8.89
CA ILE A 55 -1.55 -16.19 -9.44
C ILE A 55 -1.40 -17.24 -8.33
N ALA A 56 -0.40 -17.08 -7.45
CA ALA A 56 -0.15 -18.02 -6.35
C ALA A 56 -1.34 -18.10 -5.37
N SER A 57 -2.09 -17.01 -5.20
CA SER A 57 -3.24 -16.95 -4.30
C SER A 57 -4.41 -17.81 -4.75
N GLU A 58 -4.54 -18.03 -6.06
CA GLU A 58 -5.66 -18.75 -6.68
C GLU A 58 -5.34 -20.25 -6.87
N ILE A 59 -4.11 -20.68 -6.55
CA ILE A 59 -3.67 -22.07 -6.71
C ILE A 59 -4.01 -22.88 -5.45
N GLU A 60 -4.94 -23.81 -5.61
CA GLU A 60 -5.25 -24.84 -4.63
C GLU A 60 -5.20 -26.24 -5.26
N LEU A 61 -4.48 -27.16 -4.63
CA LEU A 61 -4.28 -28.52 -5.16
C LEU A 61 -5.21 -29.53 -4.47
N HIS A 62 -5.73 -30.48 -5.26
CA HIS A 62 -6.60 -31.53 -4.73
C HIS A 62 -5.90 -32.47 -3.74
N ASP A 63 -4.64 -32.84 -3.99
CA ASP A 63 -3.87 -33.63 -3.05
C ASP A 63 -3.47 -32.76 -1.85
N ARG A 64 -3.83 -33.22 -0.64
CA ARG A 64 -3.64 -32.43 0.57
C ARG A 64 -2.18 -32.18 0.91
N PHE A 65 -1.28 -33.12 0.64
CA PHE A 65 0.14 -32.98 0.95
C PHE A 65 0.84 -32.12 -0.09
N GLU A 66 0.49 -32.25 -1.38
CA GLU A 66 0.94 -31.31 -2.41
C GLU A 66 0.41 -29.90 -2.11
N ASN A 67 -0.86 -29.76 -1.72
CA ASN A 67 -1.43 -28.46 -1.37
C ASN A 67 -0.66 -27.81 -0.22
N MET A 68 -0.30 -28.56 0.83
CA MET A 68 0.55 -28.03 1.92
C MET A 68 1.85 -27.43 1.40
N GLY A 69 2.50 -28.07 0.41
CA GLY A 69 3.71 -27.52 -0.21
C GLY A 69 3.43 -26.24 -1.00
N ALA A 70 2.35 -26.20 -1.77
CA ALA A 70 1.91 -25.00 -2.48
C ALA A 70 1.63 -23.83 -1.51
N GLN A 71 0.92 -24.07 -0.40
CA GLN A 71 0.62 -23.05 0.59
C GLN A 71 1.88 -22.43 1.22
N VAL A 72 2.95 -23.21 1.42
CA VAL A 72 4.23 -22.68 1.93
C VAL A 72 4.86 -21.68 0.96
N VAL A 73 4.81 -21.94 -0.35
CA VAL A 73 5.40 -21.03 -1.36
C VAL A 73 4.50 -19.82 -1.60
N ARG A 74 3.19 -19.98 -1.48
CA ARG A 74 2.25 -18.86 -1.46
C ARG A 74 2.61 -17.86 -0.35
N GLU A 75 2.89 -18.35 0.86
CA GLU A 75 3.31 -17.52 1.98
C GLU A 75 4.60 -16.74 1.68
N VAL A 76 5.59 -17.38 1.05
CA VAL A 76 6.84 -16.72 0.62
C VAL A 76 6.55 -15.55 -0.33
N SER A 77 5.63 -15.74 -1.28
CA SER A 77 5.20 -14.70 -2.21
C SER A 77 4.49 -13.55 -1.49
N MET A 78 3.58 -13.86 -0.56
CA MET A 78 2.82 -12.85 0.19
C MET A 78 3.75 -11.98 1.05
N GLN A 79 4.67 -12.59 1.80
CA GLN A 79 5.63 -11.86 2.62
C GLN A 79 6.58 -10.99 1.78
N THR A 80 6.98 -11.46 0.60
CA THR A 80 7.80 -10.67 -0.33
C THR A 80 7.03 -9.44 -0.81
N ASN A 81 5.75 -9.61 -1.15
CA ASN A 81 4.89 -8.50 -1.56
C ASN A 81 4.66 -7.49 -0.44
N GLU A 82 4.47 -7.94 0.80
CA GLU A 82 4.28 -7.05 1.95
C GLU A 82 5.52 -6.18 2.25
N VAL A 83 6.72 -6.75 2.05
CA VAL A 83 7.97 -6.05 2.38
C VAL A 83 8.48 -5.19 1.23
N ALA A 84 8.46 -5.69 0.00
CA ALA A 84 9.07 -5.04 -1.16
C ALA A 84 8.05 -4.53 -2.19
N GLY A 85 6.83 -5.09 -2.21
CA GLY A 85 5.80 -4.77 -3.19
C GLY A 85 6.14 -5.12 -4.65
N ASP A 86 7.20 -5.91 -4.87
CA ASP A 86 7.63 -6.49 -6.14
C ASP A 86 8.51 -7.74 -5.84
N GLY A 87 8.85 -8.54 -6.86
CA GLY A 87 9.77 -9.66 -6.77
C GLY A 87 9.12 -10.99 -6.38
N THR A 88 7.79 -11.04 -6.31
CA THR A 88 6.98 -12.22 -5.95
C THR A 88 7.33 -13.44 -6.80
N THR A 89 7.34 -13.30 -8.12
CA THR A 89 7.71 -14.37 -9.07
C THR A 89 9.16 -14.83 -8.87
N THR A 90 10.09 -13.90 -8.64
CA THR A 90 11.51 -14.23 -8.38
C THR A 90 11.65 -15.04 -7.10
N ALA A 91 10.95 -14.66 -6.04
CA ALA A 91 10.96 -15.38 -4.76
C ALA A 91 10.42 -16.81 -4.92
N ILE A 92 9.34 -17.00 -5.68
CA ILE A 92 8.75 -18.32 -5.96
C ILE A 92 9.75 -19.21 -6.74
N VAL A 93 10.40 -18.68 -7.77
CA VAL A 93 11.37 -19.43 -8.59
C VAL A 93 12.59 -19.83 -7.75
N LEU A 94 13.11 -18.93 -6.91
CA LEU A 94 14.22 -19.23 -5.99
C LEU A 94 13.81 -20.27 -4.95
N ALA A 95 12.63 -20.15 -4.36
CA ALA A 95 12.11 -21.12 -3.38
C ALA A 95 11.97 -22.51 -4.01
N ASN A 96 11.44 -22.61 -5.22
CA ASN A 96 11.34 -23.87 -5.95
C ASN A 96 12.75 -24.47 -6.17
N ALA A 97 13.70 -23.70 -6.69
CA ALA A 97 15.06 -24.17 -6.94
C ALA A 97 15.76 -24.69 -5.66
N LEU A 98 15.64 -23.96 -4.54
CA LEU A 98 16.21 -24.36 -3.26
C LEU A 98 15.56 -25.64 -2.71
N ILE A 99 14.24 -25.78 -2.84
CA ILE A 99 13.50 -26.94 -2.34
C ILE A 99 13.81 -28.18 -3.18
N GLN A 100 13.79 -28.10 -4.52
CA GLN A 100 14.12 -29.23 -5.38
C GLN A 100 15.57 -29.68 -5.15
N GLY A 101 16.53 -28.74 -5.20
CA GLY A 101 17.95 -29.05 -4.97
C GLY A 101 18.23 -29.57 -3.56
N GLY A 102 17.51 -29.06 -2.55
CA GLY A 102 17.60 -29.54 -1.18
C GLY A 102 17.10 -30.99 -1.02
N ILE A 103 16.07 -31.38 -1.77
CA ILE A 103 15.58 -32.76 -1.77
C ILE A 103 16.55 -33.69 -2.47
N GLU A 104 17.09 -33.31 -3.63
CA GLU A 104 18.12 -34.08 -4.31
C GLU A 104 19.39 -34.27 -3.45
N ALA A 105 19.82 -33.22 -2.75
CA ALA A 105 20.91 -33.29 -1.78
C ALA A 105 20.58 -34.23 -0.62
N ASN A 106 19.35 -34.15 -0.09
CA ASN A 106 18.90 -35.03 0.99
C ASN A 106 18.84 -36.50 0.57
N GLU A 107 18.40 -36.78 -0.66
CA GLU A 107 18.37 -38.13 -1.23
C GLU A 107 19.77 -38.71 -1.46
N ARG A 108 20.77 -37.84 -1.69
CA ARG A 108 22.20 -38.21 -1.70
C ARG A 108 22.81 -38.38 -0.30
N GLY A 109 22.00 -38.27 0.76
CA GLY A 109 22.43 -38.51 2.14
C GLY A 109 22.82 -37.26 2.92
N ALA A 110 22.67 -36.05 2.37
CA ALA A 110 22.93 -34.83 3.11
C ALA A 110 21.91 -34.62 4.25
N LYS A 111 22.40 -34.24 5.43
CA LYS A 111 21.57 -33.99 6.61
C LYS A 111 20.81 -32.69 6.45
N SER A 112 19.49 -32.71 6.66
CA SER A 112 18.60 -31.56 6.45
C SER A 112 18.99 -30.34 7.29
N VAL A 113 19.38 -30.54 8.55
CA VAL A 113 19.80 -29.45 9.45
C VAL A 113 21.06 -28.76 8.93
N ASP A 114 22.02 -29.53 8.42
CA ASP A 114 23.27 -28.99 7.90
C ASP A 114 23.05 -28.27 6.56
N LEU A 115 22.13 -28.78 5.72
CA LEU A 115 21.69 -28.10 4.50
C LEU A 115 21.07 -26.73 4.82
N CYS A 116 20.13 -26.65 5.76
CA CYS A 116 19.52 -25.36 6.15
C CYS A 116 20.58 -24.38 6.65
N LYS A 117 21.49 -24.81 7.53
CA LYS A 117 22.59 -23.96 8.01
C LYS A 117 23.51 -23.48 6.87
N GLY A 118 23.78 -24.34 5.90
CA GLY A 118 24.56 -23.98 4.70
C GLY A 118 23.86 -22.91 3.87
N ILE A 119 22.55 -23.08 3.65
CA ILE A 119 21.71 -22.09 2.94
C ILE A 119 21.71 -20.77 3.69
N ASP A 120 21.51 -20.76 5.02
CA ASP A 120 21.50 -19.54 5.83
C ASP A 120 22.84 -18.77 5.71
N ARG A 121 23.96 -19.48 5.76
CA ARG A 121 25.30 -18.89 5.57
C ARG A 121 25.47 -18.31 4.17
N ALA A 122 25.02 -19.03 3.14
CA ALA A 122 25.08 -18.57 1.76
C ALA A 122 24.22 -17.32 1.56
N VAL A 123 22.99 -17.30 2.06
CA VAL A 123 22.07 -16.16 1.99
C VAL A 123 22.68 -14.93 2.67
N ALA A 124 23.26 -15.08 3.87
CA ALA A 124 23.92 -13.98 4.56
C ALA A 124 25.08 -13.36 3.74
N ALA A 125 25.89 -14.21 3.10
CA ALA A 125 26.97 -13.76 2.22
C ALA A 125 26.43 -13.03 0.97
N VAL A 126 25.39 -13.58 0.32
CA VAL A 126 24.74 -12.97 -0.85
C VAL A 126 24.15 -11.61 -0.51
N VAL A 127 23.41 -11.49 0.58
CA VAL A 127 22.79 -10.22 1.02
C VAL A 127 23.87 -9.17 1.30
N THR A 128 24.96 -9.55 1.95
CA THR A 128 26.08 -8.64 2.20
C THR A 128 26.72 -8.15 0.90
N ALA A 129 26.93 -9.04 -0.07
CA ALA A 129 27.47 -8.68 -1.37
C ALA A 129 26.51 -7.81 -2.20
N LEU A 130 25.20 -8.08 -2.14
CA LEU A 130 24.17 -7.26 -2.80
C LEU A 130 24.20 -5.83 -2.27
N LYS A 131 24.18 -5.66 -0.94
CA LYS A 131 24.28 -4.34 -0.28
C LYS A 131 25.55 -3.59 -0.66
N ALA A 132 26.69 -4.29 -0.75
CA ALA A 132 27.95 -3.68 -1.17
C ALA A 132 27.97 -3.27 -2.66
N SER A 133 27.22 -3.98 -3.51
CA SER A 133 27.09 -3.68 -4.94
C SER A 133 26.02 -2.65 -5.27
N ALA A 134 25.14 -2.33 -4.32
CA ALA A 134 24.02 -1.43 -4.50
C ALA A 134 24.50 0.00 -4.80
N LYS A 135 23.91 0.60 -5.84
CA LYS A 135 24.16 1.99 -6.21
C LYS A 135 22.99 2.86 -5.73
N PRO A 136 23.23 3.97 -5.01
CA PRO A 136 22.17 4.88 -4.62
C PRO A 136 21.38 5.38 -5.85
N ALA A 137 20.05 5.33 -5.80
CA ALA A 137 19.18 5.84 -6.86
C ALA A 137 19.00 7.37 -6.76
N LYS A 138 20.09 8.12 -6.54
CA LYS A 138 20.07 9.58 -6.41
C LYS A 138 20.11 10.23 -7.79
N GLY A 139 18.96 10.26 -8.46
CA GLY A 139 18.76 10.98 -9.72
C GLY A 139 17.58 10.44 -10.54
N ASN A 140 16.82 11.35 -11.16
CA ASN A 140 15.54 11.04 -11.83
C ASN A 140 15.67 9.98 -12.93
N GLY A 141 16.82 9.90 -13.62
CA GLY A 141 17.04 8.92 -14.69
C GLY A 141 17.07 7.46 -14.22
N ILE A 142 17.58 7.19 -13.01
CA ILE A 142 17.62 5.82 -12.46
C ILE A 142 16.23 5.41 -11.99
N LEU A 143 15.52 6.28 -11.26
CA LEU A 143 14.17 6.00 -10.78
C LEU A 143 13.18 5.82 -11.94
N ALA A 144 13.31 6.62 -13.01
CA ALA A 144 12.53 6.42 -14.23
C ALA A 144 12.81 5.06 -14.89
N SER A 145 14.07 4.61 -14.87
CA SER A 145 14.44 3.29 -15.39
C SER A 145 13.82 2.16 -14.56
N VAL A 146 13.81 2.30 -13.23
CA VAL A 146 13.14 1.36 -12.32
C VAL A 146 11.64 1.31 -12.60
N ALA A 147 11.00 2.49 -12.68
CA ALA A 147 9.58 2.61 -12.96
C ALA A 147 9.18 1.94 -14.28
N ASN A 148 9.96 2.16 -15.35
CA ASN A 148 9.76 1.56 -16.67
C ASN A 148 9.90 0.04 -16.66
N ILE A 149 10.88 -0.50 -15.93
CA ILE A 149 11.10 -1.94 -15.83
C ILE A 149 9.93 -2.60 -15.08
N ALA A 150 9.52 -2.03 -13.96
CA ALA A 150 8.44 -2.56 -13.13
C ALA A 150 7.07 -2.46 -13.82
N ALA A 151 6.78 -1.33 -14.48
CA ALA A 151 5.51 -1.16 -15.22
C ALA A 151 5.44 -2.02 -16.50
N THR A 152 6.57 -2.56 -16.98
CA THR A 152 6.71 -3.24 -18.29
C THR A 152 6.26 -2.40 -19.51
N ASP A 153 6.06 -1.11 -19.31
CA ASP A 153 5.56 -0.13 -20.26
C ASP A 153 6.28 1.21 -20.03
N ALA A 154 6.88 1.75 -21.08
CA ALA A 154 7.69 2.96 -20.99
C ALA A 154 6.84 4.24 -20.80
N ARG A 155 5.59 4.27 -21.29
CA ARG A 155 4.68 5.40 -21.08
C ARG A 155 4.18 5.41 -19.65
N LEU A 156 3.78 4.25 -19.11
CA LEU A 156 3.33 4.15 -17.72
C LEU A 156 4.46 4.43 -16.74
N GLY A 157 5.65 3.85 -16.95
CA GLY A 157 6.79 4.11 -16.08
C GLY A 157 7.24 5.57 -16.10
N ALA A 158 7.14 6.26 -17.24
CA ALA A 158 7.39 7.70 -17.31
C ALA A 158 6.38 8.52 -16.48
N LEU A 159 5.09 8.17 -16.52
CA LEU A 159 4.07 8.82 -15.69
C LEU A 159 4.29 8.59 -14.20
N VAL A 160 4.70 7.37 -13.81
CA VAL A 160 5.04 7.05 -12.42
C VAL A 160 6.26 7.84 -11.94
N ALA A 161 7.30 7.92 -12.79
CA ALA A 161 8.49 8.71 -12.48
C ALA A 161 8.18 10.21 -12.37
N GLU A 162 7.36 10.74 -13.27
CA GLU A 162 6.88 12.12 -13.24
C GLU A 162 6.05 12.40 -11.98
N ALA A 163 5.16 11.48 -11.60
CA ALA A 163 4.39 11.59 -10.36
C ALA A 163 5.33 11.65 -9.14
N HIS A 164 6.31 10.76 -9.08
CA HIS A 164 7.30 10.73 -7.99
C HIS A 164 8.16 11.99 -7.94
N GLU A 165 8.53 12.56 -9.08
CA GLU A 165 9.29 13.81 -9.15
C GLU A 165 8.46 15.01 -8.67
N ARG A 166 7.20 15.12 -9.12
CA ARG A 166 6.32 16.25 -8.75
C ARG A 166 5.92 16.22 -7.28
N VAL A 167 5.74 15.04 -6.72
CA VAL A 167 5.21 14.81 -5.38
C VAL A 167 6.33 14.64 -4.34
N GLY A 168 7.52 14.22 -4.78
CA GLY A 168 8.68 13.94 -3.93
C GLY A 168 8.63 12.57 -3.25
N ALA A 169 9.73 12.19 -2.61
CA ALA A 169 9.90 10.87 -1.99
C ALA A 169 8.85 10.52 -0.91
N GLU A 170 8.32 11.54 -0.23
CA GLU A 170 7.40 11.40 0.90
C GLU A 170 5.94 11.71 0.56
N GLY A 171 5.65 12.12 -0.68
CA GLY A 171 4.28 12.45 -1.04
C GLY A 171 3.52 11.22 -1.55
N VAL A 172 2.20 11.33 -1.56
CA VAL A 172 1.32 10.18 -1.81
C VAL A 172 0.90 10.12 -3.27
N ILE A 173 1.11 8.96 -3.89
CA ILE A 173 0.65 8.68 -5.25
C ILE A 173 -0.44 7.60 -5.14
N THR A 174 -1.64 7.90 -5.64
CA THR A 174 -2.77 6.97 -5.68
C THR A 174 -3.17 6.64 -7.11
N THR A 175 -3.87 5.53 -7.27
CA THR A 175 -4.41 5.05 -8.53
C THR A 175 -5.94 5.12 -8.51
N ASP A 176 -6.53 5.44 -9.67
CA ASP A 176 -7.98 5.38 -9.88
C ASP A 176 -8.33 5.01 -11.33
N PHE A 177 -9.59 4.69 -11.60
CA PHE A 177 -10.07 4.40 -12.95
C PHE A 177 -10.24 5.69 -13.76
N SER A 178 -9.64 5.72 -14.95
CA SER A 178 -9.89 6.79 -15.92
C SER A 178 -11.27 6.61 -16.56
N VAL A 179 -11.97 7.73 -16.79
CA VAL A 179 -13.17 7.77 -17.64
C VAL A 179 -12.82 7.70 -19.13
N THR A 180 -11.55 7.86 -19.47
CA THR A 180 -11.04 7.82 -20.84
C THR A 180 -10.19 6.57 -21.06
N THR A 181 -9.86 6.28 -22.32
CA THR A 181 -8.92 5.20 -22.66
C THR A 181 -7.47 5.54 -22.32
N GLU A 182 -7.16 6.80 -22.00
CA GLU A 182 -5.80 7.24 -21.71
C GLU A 182 -5.51 7.23 -20.21
N THR A 183 -4.28 6.81 -19.88
CA THR A 183 -3.74 6.98 -18.53
C THR A 183 -3.21 8.39 -18.36
N THR A 184 -3.68 9.10 -17.34
CA THR A 184 -3.31 10.48 -17.06
C THR A 184 -2.81 10.65 -15.64
N LEU A 185 -1.91 11.63 -15.46
CA LEU A 185 -1.41 12.06 -14.16
C LEU A 185 -2.07 13.39 -13.80
N ASP A 186 -2.73 13.43 -12.65
CA ASP A 186 -3.21 14.68 -12.06
C ASP A 186 -2.52 14.90 -10.72
N VAL A 187 -1.93 16.07 -10.50
CA VAL A 187 -1.28 16.39 -9.23
C VAL A 187 -2.21 17.30 -8.46
N LEU A 188 -2.78 16.75 -7.41
CA LEU A 188 -3.86 17.35 -6.65
C LEU A 188 -3.37 17.75 -5.28
N GLU A 189 -3.77 18.92 -4.80
CA GLU A 189 -3.50 19.26 -3.42
C GLU A 189 -4.30 18.32 -2.49
N GLY A 190 -3.62 17.76 -1.50
CA GLY A 190 -4.19 16.75 -0.62
C GLY A 190 -3.31 16.50 0.59
N MET A 191 -3.81 15.68 1.50
CA MET A 191 -3.09 15.27 2.70
C MET A 191 -3.32 13.79 2.95
N SER A 192 -2.25 13.07 3.31
CA SER A 192 -2.37 11.70 3.79
C SER A 192 -1.69 11.51 5.14
N PHE A 193 -2.23 10.59 5.94
CA PHE A 193 -1.74 10.27 7.27
C PHE A 193 -2.03 8.82 7.65
N ASP A 194 -1.20 8.26 8.52
CA ASP A 194 -1.16 6.84 8.88
C ASP A 194 -2.22 6.46 9.94
N ARG A 195 -3.49 6.68 9.59
CA ARG A 195 -4.65 6.23 10.36
C ARG A 195 -5.67 5.60 9.42
N GLY A 196 -6.01 4.35 9.68
CA GLY A 196 -7.05 3.64 8.95
C GLY A 196 -8.46 3.88 9.48
N TYR A 197 -9.42 3.17 8.88
CA TYR A 197 -10.81 3.15 9.34
C TYR A 197 -10.92 2.48 10.71
N LEU A 198 -11.85 2.96 11.54
CA LEU A 198 -12.07 2.40 12.87
C LEU A 198 -12.67 0.98 12.83
N SER A 199 -13.42 0.66 11.77
CA SER A 199 -14.10 -0.64 11.63
C SER A 199 -14.14 -1.10 10.18
N HIS A 200 -13.88 -2.40 9.95
CA HIS A 200 -13.97 -3.06 8.64
C HIS A 200 -15.36 -2.98 8.02
N HIS A 201 -16.42 -2.78 8.82
CA HIS A 201 -17.78 -2.58 8.32
C HIS A 201 -17.97 -1.24 7.59
N MET A 202 -16.99 -0.34 7.63
CA MET A 202 -16.98 0.93 6.89
C MET A 202 -16.42 0.78 5.47
N VAL A 203 -15.84 -0.38 5.14
CA VAL A 203 -15.28 -0.67 3.81
C VAL A 203 -16.37 -0.61 2.74
N THR A 204 -16.07 0.13 1.67
CA THR A 204 -16.95 0.27 0.50
C THR A 204 -16.46 -0.58 -0.66
N ASP A 205 -15.14 -0.70 -0.83
CA ASP A 205 -14.50 -1.57 -1.81
C ASP A 205 -13.96 -2.81 -1.10
N GLN A 206 -14.67 -3.93 -1.23
CA GLN A 206 -14.30 -5.20 -0.62
C GLN A 206 -13.14 -5.90 -1.33
N GLU A 207 -12.83 -5.57 -2.59
CA GLU A 207 -11.69 -6.14 -3.29
C GLU A 207 -10.39 -5.56 -2.74
N LYS A 208 -10.34 -4.23 -2.59
CA LYS A 208 -9.15 -3.52 -2.08
C LYS A 208 -9.10 -3.40 -0.56
N MET A 209 -10.20 -3.74 0.14
CA MET A 209 -10.38 -3.52 1.57
C MET A 209 -10.23 -2.04 1.95
N GLU A 210 -10.94 -1.17 1.24
CA GLU A 210 -10.87 0.28 1.40
C GLU A 210 -12.25 0.94 1.52
N ALA A 211 -12.29 2.03 2.29
CA ALA A 211 -13.42 2.93 2.39
C ALA A 211 -13.18 4.16 1.51
N VAL A 212 -14.06 4.40 0.54
CA VAL A 212 -14.00 5.51 -0.40
C VAL A 212 -15.25 6.37 -0.20
N LEU A 213 -15.04 7.66 0.11
CA LEU A 213 -16.10 8.66 0.21
C LEU A 213 -15.98 9.68 -0.92
N GLU A 214 -17.05 9.86 -1.68
CA GLU A 214 -17.14 10.85 -2.75
C GLU A 214 -17.75 12.15 -2.23
N ARG A 215 -17.06 13.27 -2.47
CA ARG A 215 -17.40 14.62 -2.00
C ARG A 215 -17.82 14.68 -0.52
N PRO A 216 -17.03 14.17 0.43
CA PRO A 216 -17.44 14.15 1.84
C PRO A 216 -17.42 15.54 2.49
N LEU A 217 -18.21 15.68 3.55
CA LEU A 217 -18.00 16.67 4.62
C LEU A 217 -17.06 16.06 5.68
N ILE A 218 -16.26 16.90 6.32
CA ILE A 218 -15.19 16.47 7.23
C ILE A 218 -15.36 17.16 8.59
N LEU A 219 -15.76 16.38 9.61
CA LEU A 219 -15.80 16.83 11.00
C LEU A 219 -14.46 16.55 11.67
N MET A 220 -13.84 17.58 12.23
CA MET A 220 -12.56 17.51 12.92
C MET A 220 -12.73 17.94 14.38
N THR A 221 -12.46 17.05 15.34
CA THR A 221 -12.63 17.37 16.76
C THR A 221 -11.67 16.63 17.68
N ASP A 222 -11.30 17.26 18.80
CA ASP A 222 -10.59 16.63 19.93
C ASP A 222 -11.54 16.21 21.07
N LEU A 223 -12.85 16.38 20.87
CA LEU A 223 -13.87 15.98 21.82
C LEU A 223 -14.06 14.47 21.77
N LYS A 224 -14.36 13.89 22.94
CA LYS A 224 -14.69 12.46 23.04
C LYS A 224 -16.16 12.28 22.66
N ILE A 225 -16.43 11.47 21.65
CA ILE A 225 -17.78 11.21 21.16
C ILE A 225 -18.31 9.96 21.86
N LYS A 226 -18.99 10.16 22.99
CA LYS A 226 -19.52 9.05 23.79
C LYS A 226 -20.98 8.73 23.50
N ASP A 227 -21.77 9.74 23.16
CA ASP A 227 -23.21 9.63 22.90
C ASP A 227 -23.47 9.87 21.40
N PRO A 228 -24.24 9.00 20.72
CA PRO A 228 -24.65 9.21 19.33
C PRO A 228 -25.33 10.57 19.06
N LYS A 229 -26.01 11.15 20.06
CA LYS A 229 -26.69 12.45 19.95
C LYS A 229 -25.73 13.60 19.69
N ALA A 230 -24.49 13.50 20.15
CA ALA A 230 -23.48 14.54 19.93
C ALA A 230 -23.18 14.76 18.43
N LEU A 231 -23.49 13.77 17.58
CA LEU A 231 -23.30 13.86 16.13
C LEU A 231 -24.57 14.22 15.36
N GLU A 232 -25.73 14.39 16.01
CA GLU A 232 -26.99 14.64 15.30
C GLU A 232 -26.94 15.88 14.41
N THR A 233 -26.36 16.98 14.91
CA THR A 233 -26.23 18.22 14.12
C THR A 233 -25.35 18.01 12.89
N ALA A 234 -24.19 17.36 13.02
CA ALA A 234 -23.28 17.05 11.91
C ALA A 234 -23.93 16.15 10.86
N ARG A 235 -24.64 15.12 11.33
CA ARG A 235 -25.34 14.17 10.47
C ARG A 235 -26.45 14.85 9.70
N ARG A 236 -27.26 15.68 10.36
CA ARG A 236 -28.34 16.43 9.70
C ARG A 236 -27.79 17.29 8.56
N ILE A 237 -26.69 18.02 8.79
CA ILE A 237 -26.05 18.84 7.76
C ILE A 237 -25.60 17.97 6.57
N ALA A 238 -24.95 16.84 6.84
CA ALA A 238 -24.50 15.91 5.80
C ALA A 238 -25.68 15.26 5.02
N ASP A 239 -26.74 14.88 5.74
CA ASP A 239 -27.94 14.27 5.19
C ASP A 239 -28.72 15.26 4.31
N GLU A 240 -28.89 16.51 4.76
CA GLU A 240 -29.53 17.59 4.00
C GLU A 240 -28.73 17.95 2.72
N ALA A 241 -27.40 17.89 2.80
CA ALA A 241 -26.52 18.09 1.65
C ALA A 241 -26.44 16.87 0.71
N GLY A 242 -26.95 15.70 1.13
CA GLY A 242 -26.82 14.44 0.38
C GLY A 242 -25.37 13.97 0.23
N ARG A 243 -24.49 14.31 1.19
CA ARG A 243 -23.04 14.04 1.14
C ARG A 243 -22.63 13.08 2.26
N PRO A 244 -21.60 12.23 2.05
CA PRO A 244 -21.04 11.41 3.13
C PRO A 244 -20.28 12.28 4.15
N LEU A 245 -20.05 11.72 5.35
CA LEU A 245 -19.38 12.41 6.45
C LEU A 245 -18.18 11.62 6.96
N LEU A 246 -16.99 12.22 6.86
CA LEU A 246 -15.77 11.78 7.53
C LEU A 246 -15.72 12.39 8.93
N ILE A 247 -15.45 11.57 9.95
CA ILE A 247 -15.32 11.98 11.35
C ILE A 247 -13.89 11.69 11.80
N VAL A 248 -13.12 12.74 12.03
CA VAL A 248 -11.77 12.67 12.58
C VAL A 248 -11.82 13.01 14.07
N SER A 249 -11.69 12.01 14.92
CA SER A 249 -11.84 12.19 16.38
C SER A 249 -11.00 11.23 17.20
N GLU A 250 -10.54 11.70 18.38
CA GLU A 250 -9.65 10.92 19.24
C GLU A 250 -10.31 9.67 19.81
N GLU A 251 -11.53 9.80 20.33
CA GLU A 251 -12.22 8.71 21.01
C GLU A 251 -13.69 8.69 20.60
N VAL A 252 -14.12 7.55 20.07
CA VAL A 252 -15.51 7.26 19.71
C VAL A 252 -15.96 6.01 20.45
N SER A 253 -17.10 6.08 21.13
CA SER A 253 -17.64 4.91 21.83
C SER A 253 -18.16 3.85 20.83
N PRO A 254 -18.10 2.56 21.16
CA PRO A 254 -18.64 1.50 20.30
C PRO A 254 -20.13 1.69 19.97
N GLU A 255 -20.92 2.24 20.89
CA GLU A 255 -22.34 2.53 20.70
C GLU A 255 -22.57 3.54 19.54
N VAL A 256 -21.71 4.56 19.43
CA VAL A 256 -21.76 5.54 18.34
C VAL A 256 -21.46 4.86 17.00
N VAL A 257 -20.44 3.99 16.96
CA VAL A 257 -20.06 3.24 15.76
C VAL A 257 -21.22 2.36 15.28
N VAL A 258 -21.82 1.58 16.19
CA VAL A 258 -22.96 0.69 15.89
C VAL A 258 -24.16 1.50 15.38
N THR A 259 -24.44 2.64 16.00
CA THR A 259 -25.57 3.51 15.61
C THR A 259 -25.39 4.13 14.23
N LEU A 260 -24.15 4.46 13.85
CA LEU A 260 -23.83 5.00 12.52
C LEU A 260 -23.93 3.92 11.44
N LEU A 261 -23.39 2.72 11.70
CA LEU A 261 -23.41 1.61 10.75
C LEU A 261 -24.81 1.00 10.56
N GLY A 262 -25.59 0.88 11.65
CA GLY A 262 -26.88 0.20 11.65
C GLY A 262 -28.01 0.94 10.93
N LYS A 263 -27.86 2.22 10.62
CA LYS A 263 -28.95 3.03 10.05
C LYS A 263 -28.96 3.14 8.52
N GLN A 264 -27.83 3.12 7.81
CA GLN A 264 -27.80 3.46 6.36
C GLN A 264 -26.75 2.76 5.46
N GLY A 265 -26.09 1.69 5.92
CA GLY A 265 -25.14 0.92 5.08
C GLY A 265 -23.75 1.57 4.97
N SER A 266 -22.80 0.84 4.35
CA SER A 266 -21.41 1.30 4.17
C SER A 266 -21.31 2.48 3.20
N GLY A 267 -20.31 3.34 3.38
CA GLY A 267 -20.01 4.46 2.47
C GLY A 267 -20.68 5.80 2.77
N LYS A 268 -21.52 5.90 3.81
CA LYS A 268 -22.09 7.19 4.24
C LYS A 268 -21.32 7.88 5.37
N TYR A 269 -20.81 7.08 6.32
CA TYR A 269 -20.05 7.57 7.46
C TYR A 269 -18.72 6.83 7.52
N LEU A 270 -17.64 7.57 7.75
CA LEU A 270 -16.30 7.03 7.96
C LEU A 270 -15.71 7.65 9.21
N ILE A 271 -15.11 6.82 10.07
CA ILE A 271 -14.48 7.28 11.31
C ILE A 271 -13.01 6.91 11.26
N VAL A 272 -12.17 7.90 11.50
CA VAL A 272 -10.73 7.74 11.58
C VAL A 272 -10.20 8.45 12.82
N HIS A 273 -9.13 7.93 13.39
CA HIS A 273 -8.43 8.62 14.46
C HIS A 273 -7.62 9.80 13.89
N PRO A 274 -7.37 10.84 14.70
CA PRO A 274 -6.56 11.96 14.27
C PRO A 274 -5.10 11.52 14.03
N PRO A 275 -4.38 12.24 13.14
CA PRO A 275 -2.96 12.03 12.97
C PRO A 275 -2.21 12.38 14.25
N GLU A 276 -1.14 11.64 14.55
CA GLU A 276 -0.22 11.93 15.66
C GLU A 276 -0.84 12.01 17.07
N TYR A 277 -0.03 12.40 18.05
CA TYR A 277 -0.39 12.52 19.46
C TYR A 277 0.05 13.88 20.04
N GLY A 278 -0.50 14.25 21.20
CA GLY A 278 -0.07 15.42 21.96
C GLY A 278 -0.18 16.74 21.20
N HIS A 279 0.87 17.56 21.25
CA HIS A 279 0.89 18.86 20.57
C HIS A 279 1.00 18.72 19.04
N TRP A 280 1.66 17.68 18.53
CA TRP A 280 1.72 17.37 17.10
C TRP A 280 0.35 17.07 16.51
N ARG A 281 -0.50 16.36 17.26
CA ARG A 281 -1.90 16.15 16.88
C ARG A 281 -2.63 17.48 16.67
N LYS A 282 -2.53 18.42 17.61
CA LYS A 282 -3.19 19.72 17.49
C LYS A 282 -2.69 20.47 16.25
N ALA A 283 -1.38 20.47 16.03
CA ALA A 283 -0.77 21.12 14.87
C ALA A 283 -1.22 20.50 13.54
N MET A 284 -1.26 19.17 13.44
CA MET A 284 -1.70 18.47 12.22
C MET A 284 -3.21 18.51 11.99
N MET A 285 -4.02 18.53 13.04
CA MET A 285 -5.46 18.76 12.92
C MET A 285 -5.75 20.16 12.38
N GLU A 286 -4.99 21.16 12.80
CA GLU A 286 -5.06 22.52 12.24
C GLU A 286 -4.63 22.53 10.76
N ASP A 287 -3.54 21.82 10.42
CA ASP A 287 -3.09 21.68 9.03
C ASP A 287 -4.18 21.05 8.16
N LEU A 288 -4.83 19.99 8.66
CA LEU A 288 -5.94 19.32 8.01
C LEU A 288 -7.16 20.24 7.82
N ALA A 289 -7.48 21.05 8.83
CA ALA A 289 -8.58 22.01 8.76
C ALA A 289 -8.32 23.06 7.69
N ILE A 290 -7.09 23.58 7.59
CA ILE A 290 -6.69 24.55 6.57
C ILE A 290 -6.77 23.93 5.16
N ILE A 291 -6.29 22.69 4.98
CA ILE A 291 -6.34 21.99 3.68
C ILE A 291 -7.79 21.74 3.23
N THR A 292 -8.68 21.41 4.16
CA THR A 292 -10.07 21.07 3.86
C THR A 292 -11.03 22.25 3.90
N GLY A 293 -10.57 23.41 4.36
CA GLY A 293 -11.39 24.63 4.52
C GLY A 293 -12.37 24.57 5.69
N GLY A 294 -12.17 23.66 6.64
CA GLY A 294 -13.02 23.51 7.83
C GLY A 294 -12.38 24.08 9.09
N LYS A 295 -12.96 23.76 10.25
CA LYS A 295 -12.46 24.18 11.56
C LYS A 295 -12.34 22.99 12.51
N VAL A 296 -11.30 22.98 13.33
CA VAL A 296 -11.18 22.01 14.43
C VAL A 296 -12.06 22.44 15.60
N ILE A 297 -13.05 21.61 15.93
CA ILE A 297 -13.89 21.81 17.11
C ILE A 297 -13.12 21.31 18.34
N ALA A 298 -12.41 22.23 18.98
CA ALA A 298 -11.51 21.95 20.09
C ALA A 298 -12.15 22.21 21.48
N ARG A 299 -11.89 21.33 22.44
CA ARG A 299 -12.32 21.45 23.84
C ARG A 299 -11.75 22.69 24.51
N ASP A 300 -10.46 22.95 24.28
CA ASP A 300 -9.73 24.04 24.91
C ASP A 300 -10.25 25.42 24.47
N LEU A 301 -10.89 25.48 23.30
CA LEU A 301 -11.53 26.68 22.74
C LEU A 301 -13.03 26.76 23.08
N GLY A 302 -13.55 25.85 23.91
CA GLY A 302 -14.96 25.80 24.29
C GLY A 302 -15.90 25.28 23.18
N GLY A 303 -15.37 24.55 22.20
CA GLY A 303 -16.14 23.98 21.10
C GLY A 303 -17.22 23.00 21.56
N ARG A 304 -18.35 22.98 20.85
CA ARG A 304 -19.52 22.14 21.13
C ARG A 304 -20.03 21.54 19.82
N LEU A 305 -20.24 20.21 19.79
CA LEU A 305 -20.68 19.51 18.57
C LEU A 305 -22.15 19.80 18.23
N GLU A 306 -22.92 20.27 19.21
CA GLU A 306 -24.36 20.53 19.05
C GLU A 306 -24.63 21.80 18.24
N VAL A 307 -23.68 22.74 18.18
CA VAL A 307 -23.85 24.09 17.61
C VAL A 307 -23.05 24.28 16.32
N ILE A 308 -22.54 23.20 15.73
CA ILE A 308 -21.75 23.29 14.51
C ILE A 308 -22.61 23.72 13.32
N THR A 309 -21.99 24.46 12.42
CA THR A 309 -22.57 24.91 11.15
C THR A 309 -21.94 24.17 9.97
N ALA A 310 -22.50 24.34 8.78
CA ALA A 310 -21.91 23.75 7.57
C ALA A 310 -20.52 24.32 7.24
N GLU A 311 -20.24 25.56 7.64
CA GLU A 311 -18.96 26.23 7.45
C GLU A 311 -17.85 25.70 8.37
N ASP A 312 -18.22 25.10 9.51
CA ASP A 312 -17.25 24.46 10.41
C ASP A 312 -16.73 23.12 9.85
N LEU A 313 -17.46 22.50 8.93
CA LEU A 313 -17.10 21.22 8.33
C LEU A 313 -16.17 21.44 7.13
N GLY A 314 -15.06 20.71 7.11
CA GLY A 314 -14.17 20.68 5.95
C GLY A 314 -14.84 19.98 4.76
N THR A 315 -14.27 20.19 3.58
CA THR A 315 -14.71 19.54 2.35
C THR A 315 -13.53 18.95 1.60
N ALA A 316 -13.79 17.91 0.82
CA ALA A 316 -12.84 17.34 -0.13
C ALA A 316 -13.57 16.78 -1.35
N GLU A 317 -12.87 16.59 -2.47
CA GLU A 317 -13.41 15.87 -3.62
C GLU A 317 -13.57 14.38 -3.30
N ARG A 318 -12.55 13.78 -2.67
CA ARG A 318 -12.57 12.37 -2.31
C ARG A 318 -11.75 12.08 -1.07
N VAL A 319 -12.17 11.07 -0.30
CA VAL A 319 -11.39 10.49 0.80
C VAL A 319 -11.27 8.99 0.58
N ARG A 320 -10.05 8.46 0.70
CA ARG A 320 -9.75 7.02 0.62
C ARG A 320 -9.06 6.59 1.89
N THR A 321 -9.56 5.53 2.52
CA THR A 321 -9.02 5.02 3.78
C THR A 321 -8.88 3.51 3.73
N SER A 322 -7.71 3.01 4.11
CA SER A 322 -7.41 1.58 4.28
C SER A 322 -7.40 1.20 5.77
N ALA A 323 -6.90 0.00 6.09
CA ALA A 323 -6.63 -0.39 7.48
C ALA A 323 -5.52 0.43 8.14
N SER A 324 -4.61 1.03 7.37
CA SER A 324 -3.40 1.68 7.90
C SER A 324 -3.30 3.17 7.61
N TYR A 325 -3.91 3.68 6.54
CA TYR A 325 -3.77 5.07 6.12
C TYR A 325 -5.10 5.70 5.68
N THR A 326 -5.15 7.04 5.71
CA THR A 326 -6.21 7.86 5.13
C THR A 326 -5.59 8.89 4.21
N SER A 327 -6.19 9.07 3.04
CA SER A 327 -5.81 10.05 2.03
C SER A 327 -7.00 10.94 1.69
N ILE A 328 -6.78 12.25 1.74
CA ILE A 328 -7.74 13.29 1.45
C ILE A 328 -7.29 13.99 0.17
N ILE A 329 -8.17 14.00 -0.82
CA ILE A 329 -7.88 14.40 -2.19
C ILE A 329 -8.70 15.64 -2.53
N ARG A 330 -8.03 16.69 -3.00
CA ARG A 330 -8.58 18.04 -3.28
C ARG A 330 -9.43 18.54 -2.11
N GLY A 331 -8.76 18.91 -1.02
CA GLY A 331 -9.41 19.62 0.07
C GLY A 331 -9.96 20.97 -0.41
N GLY A 332 -11.11 21.40 0.12
CA GLY A 332 -11.75 22.67 -0.26
C GLY A 332 -11.17 23.90 0.43
N GLY A 333 -9.95 23.83 0.93
CA GLY A 333 -9.25 24.94 1.57
C GLY A 333 -8.79 26.00 0.59
N ASP A 334 -8.56 27.22 1.09
CA ASP A 334 -8.00 28.32 0.29
C ASP A 334 -6.49 28.11 0.08
N HIS A 335 -6.05 28.11 -1.19
CA HIS A 335 -4.64 27.99 -1.57
C HIS A 335 -3.75 29.04 -0.88
N ALA A 336 -4.24 30.27 -0.67
CA ALA A 336 -3.47 31.29 0.00
C ALA A 336 -3.25 30.96 1.49
N ALA A 337 -4.26 30.39 2.15
CA ALA A 337 -4.16 29.93 3.54
C ALA A 337 -3.19 28.74 3.67
N ILE A 338 -3.26 27.77 2.75
CA ILE A 338 -2.35 26.62 2.71
C ILE A 338 -0.90 27.08 2.49
N ALA A 339 -0.66 27.98 1.53
CA ALA A 339 0.67 28.54 1.26
C ALA A 339 1.24 29.31 2.46
N SER A 340 0.40 30.12 3.12
CA SER A 340 0.78 30.83 4.34
C SER A 340 1.14 29.87 5.47
N ARG A 341 0.33 28.81 5.66
CA ARG A 341 0.59 27.77 6.65
C ARG A 341 1.89 27.05 6.38
N ARG A 342 2.17 26.68 5.14
CA ARG A 342 3.44 26.09 4.73
C ARG A 342 4.62 27.01 5.06
N ALA A 343 4.54 28.31 4.73
CA ALA A 343 5.59 29.27 5.05
C ALA A 343 5.81 29.44 6.57
N GLN A 344 4.76 29.27 7.38
CA GLN A 344 4.89 29.22 8.84
C GLN A 344 5.67 27.98 9.29
N VAL A 345 5.30 26.79 8.82
CA VAL A 345 5.98 25.54 9.21
C VAL A 345 7.42 25.50 8.69
N GLN A 346 7.69 26.09 7.52
CA GLN A 346 9.04 26.19 6.96
C GLN A 346 9.98 27.00 7.86
N ARG A 347 9.51 28.15 8.36
CA ARG A 347 10.28 28.96 9.32
C ARG A 347 10.53 28.23 10.64
N GLN A 348 9.57 27.41 11.08
CA GLN A 348 9.76 26.54 12.26
C GLN A 348 10.83 25.48 12.00
N TYR A 349 10.79 24.84 10.83
CA TYR A 349 11.76 23.82 10.42
C TYR A 349 13.20 24.36 10.38
N GLU A 350 13.39 25.57 9.83
CA GLU A 350 14.70 26.23 9.73
C GLU A 350 15.25 26.66 11.09
N ALA A 351 14.38 27.02 12.03
CA ALA A 351 14.76 27.40 13.38
C ALA A 351 14.99 26.20 14.31
N ALA A 352 14.47 25.02 13.96
CA ALA A 352 14.57 23.81 14.78
C ALA A 352 15.97 23.18 14.69
N PRO A 353 16.54 22.71 15.82
CA PRO A 353 17.78 21.93 15.81
C PRO A 353 17.57 20.58 15.11
N PRO A 354 18.62 19.91 14.61
CA PRO A 354 18.52 18.61 13.93
C PRO A 354 18.22 17.48 14.92
N ASN A 355 16.96 17.40 15.32
CA ASN A 355 16.38 16.45 16.25
C ASN A 355 14.98 16.00 15.78
N ILE A 356 14.28 15.26 16.63
CA ILE A 356 12.91 14.76 16.38
C ILE A 356 11.92 15.88 15.99
N GLU A 357 12.10 17.10 16.52
CA GLU A 357 11.23 18.23 16.19
C GLU A 357 11.41 18.65 14.73
N GLN A 358 12.66 18.74 14.26
CA GLN A 358 12.95 19.02 12.86
C GLN A 358 12.41 17.93 11.93
N ASP A 359 12.49 16.65 12.32
CA ASP A 359 11.90 15.55 11.54
C ASP A 359 10.37 15.64 11.48
N LYS A 360 9.70 15.95 12.60
CA LYS A 360 8.24 16.15 12.62
C LYS A 360 7.78 17.37 11.82
N LEU A 361 8.57 18.44 11.82
CA LEU A 361 8.29 19.60 10.97
C LEU A 361 8.52 19.28 9.48
N ARG A 362 9.50 18.43 9.15
CA ARG A 362 9.70 17.92 7.79
C ARG A 362 8.51 17.09 7.32
N GLU A 363 8.01 16.18 8.14
CA GLU A 363 6.80 15.38 7.83
C GLU A 363 5.58 16.27 7.59
N ARG A 364 5.36 17.28 8.44
CA ARG A 364 4.26 18.24 8.26
C ARG A 364 4.43 19.06 6.98
N LEU A 365 5.64 19.52 6.69
CA LEU A 365 5.94 20.21 5.43
C LEU A 365 5.65 19.31 4.25
N ALA A 366 6.05 18.05 4.25
CA ALA A 366 5.73 17.11 3.17
C ALA A 366 4.21 16.96 3.00
N LYS A 367 3.44 16.85 4.10
CA LYS A 367 1.97 16.74 4.06
C LYS A 367 1.27 18.03 3.64
N LEU A 368 1.91 19.19 3.81
CA LEU A 368 1.43 20.51 3.34
C LEU A 368 1.94 20.88 1.95
N SER A 369 3.03 20.25 1.49
CA SER A 369 3.75 20.59 0.24
C SER A 369 3.54 19.55 -0.86
N GLY A 370 3.21 18.31 -0.48
CA GLY A 370 3.07 17.18 -1.37
C GLY A 370 1.63 17.11 -1.85
N GLY A 371 1.39 17.64 -3.04
CA GLY A 371 0.20 17.28 -3.77
C GLY A 371 0.09 15.76 -3.85
N THR A 372 -1.05 15.21 -3.52
CA THR A 372 -1.40 13.84 -3.87
C THR A 372 -1.43 13.72 -5.39
N ALA A 373 -0.54 12.92 -5.99
CA ALA A 373 -0.70 12.57 -7.39
C ALA A 373 -1.74 11.47 -7.52
N ILE A 374 -2.64 11.60 -8.48
CA ILE A 374 -3.53 10.53 -8.92
C ILE A 374 -3.13 10.13 -10.32
N LEU A 375 -2.83 8.84 -10.48
CA LEU A 375 -2.70 8.21 -11.78
C LEU A 375 -4.05 7.57 -12.13
N TYR A 376 -4.76 8.21 -13.06
CA TYR A 376 -6.01 7.66 -13.61
C TYR A 376 -5.66 6.63 -14.67
N ALA A 377 -5.83 5.35 -14.38
CA ALA A 377 -5.55 4.25 -15.27
C ALA A 377 -6.56 4.17 -16.43
N GLY A 378 -6.07 4.38 -17.64
CA GLY A 378 -6.80 4.19 -18.88
C GLY A 378 -7.02 2.72 -19.22
N GLY A 379 -7.98 2.47 -20.10
CA GLY A 379 -8.24 1.14 -20.66
C GLY A 379 -9.58 1.10 -21.38
N VAL A 380 -9.69 0.22 -22.38
CA VAL A 380 -10.92 0.02 -23.16
C VAL A 380 -11.92 -0.83 -22.38
N THR A 381 -11.43 -1.69 -21.48
CA THR A 381 -12.26 -2.55 -20.64
C THR A 381 -11.87 -2.47 -19.17
N PRO A 382 -12.79 -2.77 -18.22
CA PRO A 382 -12.46 -2.80 -16.80
C PRO A 382 -11.31 -3.76 -16.45
N VAL A 383 -11.16 -4.87 -17.18
CA VAL A 383 -10.06 -5.83 -16.98
C VAL A 383 -8.72 -5.19 -17.32
N GLU A 384 -8.65 -4.46 -18.43
CA GLU A 384 -7.44 -3.74 -18.85
C GLU A 384 -7.10 -2.58 -17.90
N GLN A 385 -8.11 -1.84 -17.42
CA GLN A 385 -7.90 -0.79 -16.43
C GLN A 385 -7.37 -1.36 -15.11
N LYS A 386 -7.95 -2.46 -14.61
CA LYS A 386 -7.47 -3.14 -13.39
C LYS A 386 -6.02 -3.60 -13.55
N ARG A 387 -5.66 -4.17 -14.71
CA ARG A 387 -4.27 -4.54 -15.01
C ARG A 387 -3.33 -3.34 -15.02
N THR A 388 -3.76 -2.22 -15.61
CA THR A 388 -2.97 -0.99 -15.66
C THR A 388 -2.74 -0.43 -14.26
N ILE A 389 -3.75 -0.48 -13.38
CA ILE A 389 -3.60 -0.12 -11.96
C ILE A 389 -2.56 -0.99 -11.28
N GLN A 390 -2.61 -2.32 -11.45
CA GLN A 390 -1.62 -3.24 -10.86
C GLN A 390 -0.20 -2.87 -11.29
N LEU A 391 0.04 -2.64 -12.58
CA LEU A 391 1.36 -2.25 -13.10
C LEU A 391 1.85 -0.90 -12.52
N ILE A 392 0.93 0.04 -12.29
CA ILE A 392 1.27 1.31 -11.64
C ILE A 392 1.64 1.10 -10.17
N GLU A 393 0.88 0.30 -9.43
CA GLU A 393 1.13 0.00 -8.02
C GLU A 393 2.47 -0.74 -7.82
N ASP A 394 2.75 -1.76 -8.64
CA ASP A 394 4.03 -2.48 -8.65
C ASP A 394 5.20 -1.52 -8.95
N SER A 395 5.02 -0.63 -9.93
CA SER A 395 6.01 0.38 -10.30
C SER A 395 6.28 1.39 -9.18
N LEU A 396 5.24 1.83 -8.47
CA LEU A 396 5.37 2.73 -7.33
C LEU A 396 6.14 2.08 -6.18
N ASN A 397 5.85 0.83 -5.87
CA ASN A 397 6.56 0.07 -4.82
C ASN A 397 8.04 -0.11 -5.17
N ALA A 398 8.35 -0.48 -6.42
CA ALA A 398 9.71 -0.65 -6.90
C ALA A 398 10.52 0.66 -6.84
N VAL A 399 9.92 1.79 -7.23
CA VAL A 399 10.55 3.12 -7.14
C VAL A 399 10.84 3.50 -5.69
N ARG A 400 9.89 3.23 -4.78
CA ARG A 400 10.07 3.49 -3.34
C ARG A 400 11.24 2.69 -2.77
N ALA A 401 11.26 1.38 -3.00
CA ALA A 401 12.33 0.50 -2.53
C ALA A 401 13.70 0.92 -3.11
N ALA A 402 13.75 1.29 -4.40
CA ALA A 402 14.97 1.76 -5.05
C ALA A 402 15.48 3.09 -4.47
N SER A 403 14.58 3.98 -4.06
CA SER A 403 14.92 5.24 -3.39
C SER A 403 15.57 5.01 -2.02
N GLU A 404 15.09 4.02 -1.27
CA GLU A 404 15.55 3.69 0.08
C GLU A 404 16.86 2.88 0.08
N GLU A 405 16.93 1.78 -0.66
CA GLU A 405 18.07 0.84 -0.60
C GLU A 405 19.01 0.90 -1.82
N GLY A 406 18.64 1.66 -2.85
CA GLY A 406 19.39 1.73 -4.11
C GLY A 406 19.04 0.62 -5.09
N VAL A 407 19.85 0.49 -6.14
CA VAL A 407 19.61 -0.46 -7.25
C VAL A 407 20.82 -1.35 -7.52
N VAL A 408 20.54 -2.56 -8.02
CA VAL A 408 21.53 -3.53 -8.50
C VAL A 408 21.23 -3.92 -9.95
N ALA A 409 22.14 -4.66 -10.58
CA ALA A 409 21.96 -5.14 -11.96
C ALA A 409 20.79 -6.15 -12.05
N GLY A 410 19.77 -5.82 -12.83
CA GLY A 410 18.56 -6.64 -13.02
C GLY A 410 18.76 -7.90 -13.88
N GLY A 411 17.64 -8.55 -14.22
CA GLY A 411 17.61 -9.76 -15.06
C GLY A 411 18.34 -10.97 -14.44
N GLY A 412 18.41 -11.03 -13.11
CA GLY A 412 19.16 -12.07 -12.38
C GLY A 412 20.68 -11.90 -12.43
N SER A 413 21.20 -10.86 -13.09
CA SER A 413 22.64 -10.65 -13.28
C SER A 413 23.37 -10.42 -11.95
N ALA A 414 22.78 -9.67 -11.02
CA ALA A 414 23.37 -9.45 -9.70
C ALA A 414 23.58 -10.76 -8.94
N LEU A 415 22.57 -11.65 -8.92
CA LEU A 415 22.68 -12.95 -8.27
C LEU A 415 23.72 -13.84 -8.98
N ALA A 416 23.75 -13.85 -10.32
CA ALA A 416 24.72 -14.61 -11.10
C ALA A 416 26.17 -14.13 -10.89
N GLN A 417 26.38 -12.82 -10.76
CA GLN A 417 27.71 -12.23 -10.50
C GLN A 417 28.20 -12.50 -9.08
N ILE A 418 27.27 -12.61 -8.11
CA ILE A 418 27.58 -12.90 -6.71
C ILE A 418 27.79 -14.39 -6.47
N ALA A 419 27.15 -15.27 -7.24
CA ALA A 419 27.23 -16.72 -7.05
C ALA A 419 28.66 -17.28 -6.89
N PRO A 420 29.69 -16.85 -7.65
CA PRO A 420 31.07 -17.32 -7.45
C PRO A 420 31.69 -16.95 -6.09
N LEU A 421 31.13 -15.99 -5.36
CA LEU A 421 31.57 -15.71 -3.99
C LEU A 421 31.23 -16.86 -3.02
N LEU A 422 30.21 -17.65 -3.34
CA LEU A 422 29.81 -18.79 -2.53
C LEU A 422 30.82 -19.94 -2.59
N ASP A 423 31.68 -20.01 -3.61
CA ASP A 423 32.77 -20.99 -3.68
C ASP A 423 33.81 -20.82 -2.56
N LYS A 424 33.78 -19.67 -1.86
CA LYS A 424 34.70 -19.32 -0.78
C LYS A 424 34.08 -19.43 0.63
N VAL A 425 32.79 -19.77 0.73
CA VAL A 425 31.99 -19.83 1.98
C VAL A 425 31.79 -21.28 2.40
#